data_AF-A0A953F4E8-F1
#
_entry.id   AF-A0A953F4E8-F1
#
_cell.length_a   1.000
_cell.length_b   1.000
_cell.length_c   1.000
_cell.angle_alpha   90.00
_cell.angle_beta   90.00
_cell.angle_gamma   90.00
#
_symmetry.space_group_name_H-M   'P 1'
#
loop_
_entity.id
_entity.type
_entity.pdbx_description
1 polymer ?
#
loop_
_entity_poly.entity_id
_entity_poly.type
_entity_poly.pdbx_seq_one_letter_code
_entity_poly.pdbx_strand_id
1 'polypeptide(L)'
;MKTNPFVWFLILLSSGIAIYAVVRLIQVNARMVDMQKKILEMETGLKSSSRPDLMEKNNQENEGEKIEIVHNMVRLQQYHYKLHAAGKYDNRPLMEFYLHEMEEEMLAIKDAKVYEDSISISDMMKNYGLSALSKFQTELKLKDFDFNSSFRVLTESCNNCHKTMGHEYILITVPEKTDFYNQSFKKTGNE
;
A
#
# COMPACT_ATOMS: atom_id res chain seq x y z
N MET A 1 -18.79 -2.81 -71.83
CA MET A 1 -17.80 -3.29 -70.82
C MET A 1 -18.54 -4.16 -69.81
N LYS A 2 -18.16 -5.44 -69.64
CA LYS A 2 -18.75 -6.33 -68.63
C LYS A 2 -17.99 -6.16 -67.31
N THR A 3 -18.68 -5.81 -66.23
CA THR A 3 -18.07 -5.65 -64.90
C THR A 3 -17.72 -7.01 -64.30
N ASN A 4 -16.56 -7.10 -63.63
CA ASN A 4 -16.07 -8.34 -63.03
C ASN A 4 -16.84 -8.64 -61.73
N PRO A 5 -17.50 -9.81 -61.59
CA PRO A 5 -18.28 -10.17 -60.40
C PRO A 5 -17.46 -10.15 -59.11
N PHE A 6 -16.14 -10.34 -59.19
CA PHE A 6 -15.24 -10.27 -58.04
C PHE A 6 -15.15 -8.85 -57.45
N VAL A 7 -15.24 -7.81 -58.29
CA VAL A 7 -15.21 -6.40 -57.83
C VAL A 7 -16.47 -6.08 -57.03
N TRP A 8 -17.63 -6.60 -57.44
CA TRP A 8 -18.88 -6.45 -56.69
C TRP A 8 -18.84 -7.16 -55.34
N PHE A 9 -18.21 -8.33 -55.25
CA PHE A 9 -18.01 -9.03 -53.98
C PHE A 9 -17.14 -8.23 -53.00
N LEU A 10 -16.03 -7.64 -53.47
CA LEU A 10 -15.15 -6.82 -52.63
C LEU A 10 -15.84 -5.51 -52.17
N ILE A 11 -16.67 -4.90 -53.03
CA ILE A 11 -17.45 -3.71 -52.65
C ILE A 11 -18.48 -4.07 -51.58
N LEU A 12 -19.20 -5.18 -51.73
CA LEU A 12 -20.17 -5.64 -50.73
C LEU A 12 -19.50 -5.97 -49.39
N LEU A 13 -18.36 -6.68 -49.42
CA LEU A 13 -17.62 -7.04 -48.21
C LEU A 13 -17.08 -5.80 -47.46
N SER A 14 -16.48 -4.84 -48.18
CA SER A 14 -15.96 -3.60 -47.57
C SER A 14 -17.07 -2.73 -47.00
N SER A 15 -18.23 -2.65 -47.68
CA SER A 15 -19.41 -1.95 -47.17
C SER A 15 -19.96 -2.60 -45.89
N GLY A 16 -19.99 -3.93 -45.81
CA GLY A 16 -20.40 -4.66 -44.61
C GLY A 16 -19.49 -4.42 -43.40
N ILE A 17 -18.17 -4.40 -43.62
CA ILE A 17 -17.20 -4.09 -42.56
C ILE A 17 -17.36 -2.65 -42.08
N ALA A 18 -17.54 -1.70 -42.99
CA ALA A 18 -17.75 -0.29 -42.64
C ALA A 18 -19.04 -0.09 -41.82
N ILE A 19 -20.14 -0.73 -42.22
CA ILE A 19 -21.41 -0.70 -41.47
C ILE A 19 -21.23 -1.29 -40.08
N TYR A 20 -20.56 -2.44 -39.96
CA TYR A 20 -20.28 -3.05 -38.66
C TYR A 20 -19.44 -2.15 -37.74
N ALA A 21 -18.39 -1.53 -38.29
CA ALA A 21 -17.53 -0.60 -37.53
C ALA A 21 -18.32 0.61 -37.02
N VAL A 22 -19.19 1.20 -37.86
CA VAL A 22 -20.04 2.33 -37.48
C VAL A 22 -21.02 1.93 -36.38
N VAL A 23 -21.69 0.78 -36.51
CA VAL A 23 -22.61 0.27 -35.47
C VAL A 23 -21.87 0.04 -34.15
N ARG A 24 -20.67 -0.56 -34.19
CA ARG A 24 -19.85 -0.77 -32.98
C ARG A 24 -19.42 0.55 -32.35
N LEU A 25 -19.04 1.55 -33.15
CA LEU A 25 -18.66 2.86 -32.66
C LEU A 25 -19.84 3.56 -31.97
N ILE A 26 -21.04 3.50 -32.55
CA ILE A 26 -22.27 4.02 -31.94
C ILE A 26 -22.56 3.32 -30.60
N GLN A 27 -22.44 1.99 -30.54
CA GLN A 27 -22.66 1.23 -29.30
C GLN A 27 -21.65 1.60 -28.20
N VAL A 28 -20.37 1.76 -28.55
CA VAL A 28 -19.33 2.18 -27.59
C VAL A 28 -19.60 3.60 -27.11
N ASN A 29 -19.96 4.52 -28.01
CA ASN A 29 -20.26 5.90 -27.64
C ASN A 29 -21.47 5.98 -26.70
N ALA A 30 -22.53 5.19 -26.94
CA ALA A 30 -23.69 5.11 -26.05
C ALA A 30 -23.33 4.59 -24.65
N ARG A 31 -22.43 3.59 -24.56
CA ARG A 31 -21.92 3.09 -23.27
C ARG A 31 -21.07 4.12 -22.54
N MET A 32 -20.27 4.89 -23.27
CA MET A 32 -19.46 5.97 -22.68
C MET A 32 -20.35 7.06 -22.07
N VAL A 33 -21.43 7.45 -22.76
CA VAL A 33 -22.42 8.42 -22.25
C VAL A 33 -23.14 7.88 -21.00
N ASP A 34 -23.54 6.60 -20.99
CA ASP A 34 -24.14 5.97 -19.81
C ASP A 34 -23.17 5.94 -18.61
N MET A 35 -21.89 5.62 -18.85
CA MET A 35 -20.87 5.67 -17.81
C MET A 35 -20.64 7.08 -17.28
N GLN A 36 -20.58 8.09 -18.14
CA GLN A 36 -20.46 9.49 -17.72
C GLN A 36 -21.66 9.92 -16.86
N LYS A 37 -22.87 9.48 -17.22
CA LYS A 37 -24.07 9.75 -16.42
C LYS A 37 -23.99 9.10 -15.03
N LYS A 38 -23.55 7.84 -14.95
CA LYS A 38 -23.35 7.14 -13.67
C LYS A 38 -22.27 7.79 -12.80
N ILE A 39 -21.18 8.26 -13.40
CA ILE A 39 -20.14 9.01 -12.69
C ILE A 39 -20.72 10.32 -12.13
N LEU A 40 -21.49 11.06 -12.94
CA LEU A 40 -22.16 12.27 -12.48
C LEU A 40 -23.17 11.98 -11.36
N GLU A 41 -23.96 10.91 -11.46
CA GLU A 41 -24.89 10.47 -10.42
C GLU A 41 -24.15 10.10 -9.12
N MET A 42 -23.01 9.41 -9.21
CA MET A 42 -22.15 9.13 -8.05
C MET A 42 -21.54 10.40 -7.46
N GLU A 43 -21.02 11.31 -8.28
CA GLU A 43 -20.47 12.60 -7.82
C GLU A 43 -21.54 13.48 -7.18
N THR A 44 -22.75 13.52 -7.74
CA THR A 44 -23.89 14.25 -7.16
C THR A 44 -24.40 13.60 -5.87
N GLY A 45 -24.38 12.26 -5.77
CA GLY A 45 -24.66 11.53 -4.53
C GLY A 45 -23.60 11.79 -3.44
N LEU A 46 -22.32 11.89 -3.82
CA LEU A 46 -21.25 12.32 -2.92
C LEU A 46 -21.38 13.81 -2.52
N LYS A 47 -21.86 14.67 -3.43
CA LYS A 47 -22.07 16.10 -3.17
C LYS A 47 -23.31 16.38 -2.32
N SER A 48 -24.37 15.59 -2.45
CA SER A 48 -25.54 15.65 -1.55
C SER A 48 -25.21 15.13 -0.15
N SER A 49 -24.13 14.35 0.00
CA SER A 49 -23.56 13.95 1.28
C SER A 49 -22.69 15.04 1.93
N SER A 50 -22.54 16.23 1.32
CA SER A 50 -21.72 17.32 1.87
C SER A 50 -22.52 18.63 2.10
N ARG A 51 -23.04 18.77 3.35
CA ARG A 51 -23.58 19.95 4.11
C ARG A 51 -25.09 19.84 4.47
N PRO A 52 -25.59 20.50 5.53
CA PRO A 52 -25.09 20.74 6.89
C PRO A 52 -26.22 20.46 7.90
N ASP A 53 -26.77 19.24 7.90
CA ASP A 53 -27.94 18.90 8.72
C ASP A 53 -27.69 17.59 9.48
N LEU A 54 -26.98 17.71 10.60
CA LEU A 54 -26.87 16.68 11.62
C LEU A 54 -27.15 17.31 12.97
N MET A 55 -28.42 17.66 13.21
CA MET A 55 -29.03 17.51 14.53
C MET A 55 -30.09 16.41 14.46
N GLU A 56 -29.68 15.21 14.06
CA GLU A 56 -30.38 14.00 14.49
C GLU A 56 -29.37 13.09 15.19
N LYS A 57 -29.69 12.84 16.45
CA LYS A 57 -28.85 12.25 17.48
C LYS A 57 -28.65 10.76 17.18
N ASN A 58 -27.70 10.45 16.30
CA ASN A 58 -27.10 9.13 16.29
C ASN A 58 -25.95 9.13 17.29
N ASN A 59 -26.15 8.39 18.38
CA ASN A 59 -25.10 7.91 19.27
C ASN A 59 -24.24 6.86 18.52
N GLN A 60 -23.61 7.27 17.41
CA GLN A 60 -22.49 6.54 16.86
C GLN A 60 -21.25 7.22 17.39
N GLU A 61 -20.68 6.59 18.41
CA GLU A 61 -19.31 6.83 18.81
C GLU A 61 -18.45 6.83 17.55
N ASN A 62 -17.58 7.81 17.48
CA ASN A 62 -16.70 8.12 16.35
C ASN A 62 -15.83 6.88 16.04
N GLU A 63 -16.33 5.96 15.22
CA GLU A 63 -15.55 4.89 14.61
C GLU A 63 -14.60 5.58 13.63
N GLY A 64 -13.45 5.99 14.15
CA GLY A 64 -12.33 6.44 13.35
C GLY A 64 -12.11 5.45 12.20
N GLU A 65 -11.78 5.98 11.03
CA GLU A 65 -11.46 5.22 9.82
C GLU A 65 -10.78 3.89 10.18
N LYS A 66 -11.51 2.79 10.02
CA LYS A 66 -11.08 1.48 10.48
C LYS A 66 -9.87 1.06 9.65
N ILE A 67 -8.68 1.11 10.24
CA ILE A 67 -7.47 0.68 9.54
C ILE A 67 -7.50 -0.83 9.34
N GLU A 68 -7.05 -1.27 8.17
CA GLU A 68 -6.79 -2.68 7.90
C GLU A 68 -5.34 -2.99 8.28
N ILE A 69 -5.15 -3.48 9.51
CA ILE A 69 -3.81 -3.72 10.10
C ILE A 69 -2.89 -4.52 9.18
N VAL A 70 -3.45 -5.48 8.44
CA VAL A 70 -2.68 -6.32 7.50
C VAL A 70 -1.93 -5.47 6.47
N HIS A 71 -2.50 -4.36 5.99
CA HIS A 71 -1.80 -3.49 5.04
C HIS A 71 -0.56 -2.83 5.66
N ASN A 72 -0.68 -2.30 6.88
CA ASN A 72 0.43 -1.70 7.60
C ASN A 72 1.50 -2.77 7.92
N MET A 73 1.09 -3.97 8.33
CA MET A 73 2.02 -5.07 8.64
C MET A 73 2.80 -5.54 7.40
N VAL A 74 2.15 -5.62 6.23
CA VAL A 74 2.83 -5.93 4.96
C VAL A 74 3.87 -4.87 4.63
N ARG A 75 3.53 -3.58 4.79
CA ARG A 75 4.47 -2.47 4.55
C ARG A 75 5.62 -2.49 5.54
N LEU A 76 5.35 -2.72 6.83
CA LEU A 76 6.37 -2.88 7.86
C LEU A 76 7.35 -4.00 7.53
N GLN A 77 6.86 -5.15 7.07
CA GLN A 77 7.72 -6.26 6.66
C GLN A 77 8.55 -5.90 5.42
N GLN A 78 7.98 -5.19 4.44
CA GLN A 78 8.71 -4.71 3.28
C GLN A 78 9.80 -3.71 3.67
N TYR A 79 9.50 -2.73 4.53
CA TYR A 79 10.45 -1.73 5.00
C TYR A 79 11.53 -2.33 5.89
N HIS A 80 11.20 -3.30 6.74
CA HIS A 80 12.17 -4.07 7.53
C HIS A 80 13.19 -4.79 6.62
N TYR A 81 12.72 -5.42 5.55
CA TYR A 81 13.62 -6.02 4.55
C TYR A 81 14.48 -4.94 3.86
N LYS A 82 13.87 -3.84 3.41
CA LYS A 82 14.64 -2.78 2.74
C LYS A 82 15.64 -2.08 3.67
N LEU A 83 15.32 -1.95 4.96
CA LEU A 83 16.23 -1.50 6.01
C LEU A 83 17.44 -2.43 6.14
N HIS A 84 17.20 -3.76 6.15
CA HIS A 84 18.29 -4.75 6.12
C HIS A 84 19.21 -4.57 4.93
N ALA A 85 18.62 -4.42 3.74
CA ALA A 85 19.37 -4.23 2.51
C ALA A 85 20.19 -2.92 2.55
N ALA A 86 19.64 -1.83 3.08
CA ALA A 86 20.36 -0.57 3.27
C ALA A 86 21.53 -0.71 4.26
N GLY A 87 21.32 -1.42 5.38
CA GLY A 87 22.36 -1.67 6.39
C GLY A 87 23.52 -2.52 5.88
N LYS A 88 23.24 -3.52 5.02
CA LYS A 88 24.30 -4.30 4.35
C LYS A 88 25.26 -3.46 3.51
N TYR A 89 24.83 -2.29 3.04
CA TYR A 89 25.66 -1.35 2.27
C TYR A 89 26.06 -0.10 3.07
N ASP A 90 25.86 -0.09 4.39
CA ASP A 90 26.08 1.08 5.26
C ASP A 90 25.46 2.38 4.71
N ASN A 91 24.31 2.25 4.03
CA ASN A 91 23.63 3.39 3.43
C ASN A 91 22.75 4.08 4.48
N ARG A 92 23.40 4.83 5.39
CA ARG A 92 22.75 5.51 6.52
C ARG A 92 21.53 6.37 6.13
N PRO A 93 21.58 7.23 5.10
CA PRO A 93 20.40 7.99 4.69
C PRO A 93 19.21 7.09 4.31
N LEU A 94 19.48 5.96 3.65
CA LEU A 94 18.43 5.02 3.26
C LEU A 94 17.92 4.20 4.47
N MET A 95 18.77 3.90 5.45
CA MET A 95 18.34 3.32 6.72
C MET A 95 17.41 4.28 7.48
N GLU A 96 17.79 5.55 7.60
CA GLU A 96 16.97 6.60 8.24
C GLU A 96 15.61 6.74 7.56
N PHE A 97 15.60 6.75 6.22
CA PHE A 97 14.37 6.76 5.44
C PHE A 97 13.47 5.57 5.81
N TYR A 98 13.96 4.33 5.76
CA TYR A 98 13.10 3.18 6.07
C TYR A 98 12.68 3.09 7.54
N LEU A 99 13.52 3.56 8.47
CA LEU A 99 13.11 3.68 9.87
C LEU A 99 11.97 4.69 10.05
N HIS A 100 12.01 5.81 9.32
CA HIS A 100 10.94 6.80 9.34
C HIS A 100 9.64 6.25 8.75
N GLU A 101 9.70 5.60 7.58
CA GLU A 101 8.52 4.97 6.97
C GLU A 101 7.92 3.88 7.88
N MET A 102 8.76 3.10 8.58
CA MET A 102 8.28 2.16 9.60
C MET A 102 7.61 2.88 10.76
N GLU A 103 8.15 4.02 11.21
CA GLU A 103 7.58 4.81 12.30
C GLU A 103 6.17 5.30 11.96
N GLU A 104 5.96 5.81 10.74
CA GLU A 104 4.65 6.27 10.29
C GLU A 104 3.60 5.14 10.31
N GLU A 105 3.94 3.96 9.79
CA GLU A 105 3.05 2.80 9.78
C GLU A 105 2.74 2.31 11.21
N MET A 106 3.73 2.32 12.10
CA MET A 106 3.54 1.96 13.51
C MET A 106 2.69 3.00 14.27
N LEU A 107 2.87 4.29 13.99
CA LEU A 107 2.07 5.38 14.57
C LEU A 107 0.60 5.28 14.11
N ALA A 108 0.36 4.97 12.84
CA ALA A 108 -0.99 4.74 12.33
C ALA A 108 -1.70 3.63 13.12
N ILE A 109 -1.03 2.50 13.36
CA ILE A 109 -1.58 1.40 14.18
C ILE A 109 -1.79 1.82 15.63
N LYS A 110 -0.83 2.54 16.23
CA LYS A 110 -0.95 3.05 17.60
C LYS A 110 -2.18 3.95 17.76
N ASP A 111 -2.46 4.81 16.79
CA ASP A 111 -3.52 5.82 16.92
C ASP A 111 -4.92 5.32 16.53
N ALA A 112 -4.99 4.16 15.87
CA ALA A 112 -6.26 3.59 15.40
C ALA A 112 -7.11 2.87 16.46
N LYS A 113 -6.62 2.71 17.70
CA LYS A 113 -7.34 2.07 18.82
C LYS A 113 -7.92 0.68 18.46
N VAL A 114 -7.11 -0.17 17.85
CA VAL A 114 -7.54 -1.49 17.37
C VAL A 114 -7.35 -2.55 18.44
N TYR A 115 -8.29 -3.49 18.51
CA TYR A 115 -8.31 -4.60 19.46
C TYR A 115 -8.51 -5.93 18.74
N GLU A 116 -7.90 -6.98 19.29
CA GLU A 116 -8.14 -8.38 18.93
C GLU A 116 -8.25 -9.19 20.22
N ASP A 117 -9.34 -9.94 20.38
CA ASP A 117 -9.64 -10.72 21.59
C ASP A 117 -9.48 -9.95 22.92
N SER A 118 -9.91 -8.68 22.95
CA SER A 118 -9.77 -7.74 24.08
C SER A 118 -8.34 -7.26 24.37
N ILE A 119 -7.36 -7.64 23.54
CA ILE A 119 -5.98 -7.13 23.61
C ILE A 119 -5.86 -5.92 22.69
N SER A 120 -5.34 -4.81 23.22
CA SER A 120 -5.10 -3.58 22.46
C SER A 120 -3.87 -3.73 21.56
N ILE A 121 -4.08 -3.92 20.25
CA ILE A 121 -2.98 -3.98 19.28
C ILE A 121 -2.26 -2.63 19.23
N SER A 122 -3.00 -1.54 19.39
CA SER A 122 -2.44 -0.19 19.44
C SER A 122 -1.43 0.00 20.59
N ASP A 123 -1.75 -0.50 21.79
CA ASP A 123 -0.81 -0.46 22.92
C ASP A 123 0.36 -1.42 22.72
N MET A 124 0.10 -2.60 22.15
CA MET A 124 1.14 -3.56 21.78
C MET A 124 2.13 -2.95 20.78
N MET A 125 1.64 -2.24 19.76
CA MET A 125 2.48 -1.55 18.78
C MET A 125 3.36 -0.49 19.43
N LYS A 126 2.82 0.27 20.39
CA LYS A 126 3.59 1.23 21.19
C LYS A 126 4.68 0.54 22.00
N ASN A 127 4.32 -0.51 22.74
CA ASN A 127 5.21 -1.13 23.71
C ASN A 127 6.32 -1.97 23.07
N TYR A 128 6.04 -2.63 21.95
CA TYR A 128 7.00 -3.48 21.24
C TYR A 128 7.60 -2.76 20.03
N GLY A 129 6.77 -2.35 19.07
CA GLY A 129 7.20 -1.79 17.79
C GLY A 129 7.93 -0.45 17.96
N LEU A 130 7.20 0.59 18.38
CA LEU A 130 7.74 1.96 18.49
C LEU A 130 8.89 2.05 19.48
N SER A 131 8.84 1.31 20.59
CA SER A 131 9.94 1.27 21.56
C SER A 131 11.24 0.74 20.93
N ALA A 132 11.18 -0.39 20.22
CA ALA A 132 12.35 -0.97 19.56
C ALA A 132 12.85 -0.10 18.40
N LEU A 133 11.94 0.49 17.62
CA LEU A 133 12.27 1.39 16.53
C LEU A 133 12.98 2.66 17.03
N SER A 134 12.47 3.30 18.09
CA SER A 134 13.08 4.47 18.70
C SER A 134 14.48 4.19 19.27
N LYS A 135 14.67 3.00 19.85
CA LYS A 135 15.99 2.52 20.28
C LYS A 135 16.94 2.38 19.09
N PHE A 136 16.50 1.75 18.00
CA PHE A 136 17.30 1.63 16.78
C PHE A 136 17.70 3.00 16.23
N GLN A 137 16.73 3.91 16.07
CA GLN A 137 16.98 5.28 15.56
C GLN A 137 17.99 6.05 16.44
N THR A 138 17.95 5.83 17.76
CA THR A 138 18.92 6.44 18.69
C THR A 138 20.31 5.84 18.52
N GLU A 139 20.41 4.52 18.43
CA GLU A 139 21.68 3.81 18.22
C GLU A 139 22.32 4.15 16.87
N LEU A 140 21.52 4.33 15.81
CA LEU A 140 22.00 4.69 14.48
C LEU A 140 22.77 6.03 14.47
N LYS A 141 22.47 6.94 15.39
CA LYS A 141 23.18 8.23 15.53
C LYS A 141 24.59 8.08 16.13
N LEU A 142 24.90 6.92 16.70
CA LEU A 142 26.22 6.65 17.28
C LEU A 142 27.25 6.42 16.17
N LYS A 143 28.48 6.84 16.44
CA LYS A 143 29.62 6.61 15.56
C LYS A 143 29.91 5.12 15.40
N ASP A 144 29.89 4.38 16.50
CA ASP A 144 30.22 2.95 16.58
C ASP A 144 28.96 2.07 16.58
N PHE A 145 27.97 2.44 15.77
CA PHE A 145 26.70 1.74 15.63
C PHE A 145 26.88 0.31 15.10
N ASP A 146 26.42 -0.70 15.84
CA ASP A 146 26.35 -2.09 15.39
C ASP A 146 24.99 -2.40 14.77
N PHE A 147 24.91 -2.23 13.45
CA PHE A 147 23.71 -2.50 12.67
C PHE A 147 23.13 -3.91 12.92
N ASN A 148 23.96 -4.94 12.96
CA ASN A 148 23.48 -6.32 13.04
C ASN A 148 22.82 -6.60 14.39
N SER A 149 23.38 -6.04 15.47
CA SER A 149 22.80 -6.13 16.81
C SER A 149 21.45 -5.41 16.87
N SER A 150 21.40 -4.14 16.47
CA SER A 150 20.16 -3.34 16.48
C SER A 150 19.07 -3.94 15.59
N PHE A 151 19.44 -4.48 14.43
CA PHE A 151 18.51 -5.14 13.52
C PHE A 151 17.92 -6.44 14.08
N ARG A 152 18.74 -7.25 14.78
CA ARG A 152 18.22 -8.42 15.50
C ARG A 152 17.25 -8.02 16.61
N VAL A 153 17.58 -7.01 17.41
CA VAL A 153 16.70 -6.52 18.48
C VAL A 153 15.36 -6.04 17.92
N LEU A 154 15.36 -5.30 16.80
CA LEU A 154 14.13 -4.88 16.14
C LEU A 154 13.31 -6.08 15.65
N THR A 155 13.97 -7.05 15.00
CA THR A 155 13.34 -8.28 14.51
C THR A 155 12.71 -9.10 15.64
N GLU A 156 13.44 -9.27 16.75
CA GLU A 156 12.96 -9.95 17.94
C GLU A 156 11.76 -9.24 18.57
N SER A 157 11.73 -7.90 18.56
CA SER A 157 10.59 -7.14 19.05
C SER A 157 9.32 -7.40 18.21
N CYS A 158 9.44 -7.45 16.88
CA CYS A 158 8.33 -7.83 15.99
C CYS A 158 7.79 -9.22 16.37
N ASN A 159 8.69 -10.20 16.53
CA ASN A 159 8.33 -11.58 16.86
C ASN A 159 7.72 -11.71 18.27
N ASN A 160 8.19 -10.93 19.25
CA ASN A 160 7.63 -10.93 20.60
C ASN A 160 6.20 -10.38 20.62
N CYS A 161 5.92 -9.34 19.83
CA CYS A 161 4.57 -8.84 19.63
C CYS A 161 3.67 -9.92 19.00
N HIS A 162 4.11 -10.52 17.88
CA HIS A 162 3.35 -11.58 17.20
C HIS A 162 3.08 -12.79 18.11
N LYS A 163 4.07 -13.24 18.87
CA LYS A 163 3.91 -14.32 19.85
C LYS A 163 2.92 -13.97 20.95
N THR A 164 2.99 -12.76 21.48
CA THR A 164 2.06 -12.30 22.54
C THR A 164 0.62 -12.24 22.04
N MET A 165 0.43 -11.92 20.76
CA MET A 165 -0.87 -11.92 20.07
C MET A 165 -1.32 -13.30 19.56
N GLY A 166 -0.54 -14.37 19.77
CA GLY A 166 -0.87 -15.71 19.27
C GLY A 166 -0.63 -15.94 17.78
N HIS A 167 0.10 -15.04 17.11
CA HIS A 167 0.47 -15.13 15.69
C HIS A 167 1.93 -15.56 15.47
N GLU A 168 2.45 -16.44 16.32
CA GLU A 168 3.84 -16.94 16.25
C GLU A 168 4.21 -17.66 14.94
N TYR A 169 3.21 -18.07 14.15
CA TYR A 169 3.41 -18.57 12.80
C TYR A 169 3.84 -17.47 11.79
N ILE A 170 3.68 -16.19 12.13
CA ILE A 170 4.21 -15.04 11.38
C ILE A 170 5.62 -14.72 11.92
N LEU A 171 6.56 -15.62 11.64
CA LEU A 171 7.94 -15.50 12.10
C LEU A 171 8.76 -14.60 11.16
N ILE A 172 9.20 -13.45 11.66
CA ILE A 172 10.10 -12.54 10.95
C ILE A 172 11.55 -12.99 11.14
N THR A 173 12.29 -13.12 10.05
CA THR A 173 13.70 -13.55 10.04
C THR A 173 14.61 -12.47 9.48
N VAL A 174 15.88 -12.50 9.84
CA VAL A 174 16.90 -11.67 9.16
C VAL A 174 17.05 -12.19 7.71
N PRO A 175 16.87 -11.34 6.68
CA PRO A 175 16.96 -11.79 5.30
C PRO A 175 18.37 -12.27 4.93
N GLU A 176 18.51 -13.47 4.35
CA GLU A 176 19.81 -13.98 3.93
C GLU A 176 20.37 -13.22 2.71
N LYS A 177 19.48 -12.86 1.78
CA LYS A 177 19.77 -12.16 0.52
C LYS A 177 18.81 -11.00 0.29
N THR A 178 19.15 -10.09 -0.62
CA THR A 178 18.28 -8.99 -1.07
C THR A 178 17.70 -9.32 -2.44
N ASP A 179 16.38 -9.50 -2.52
CA ASP A 179 15.64 -9.89 -3.74
C ASP A 179 14.91 -8.70 -4.40
N PHE A 180 15.21 -7.47 -4.00
CA PHE A 180 14.70 -6.25 -4.64
C PHE A 180 15.58 -5.86 -5.83
N TYR A 181 15.30 -6.45 -7.01
CA TYR A 181 16.10 -6.28 -8.22
C TYR A 181 15.98 -4.90 -8.89
N ASN A 182 14.94 -4.14 -8.57
CA ASN A 182 14.64 -2.84 -9.19
C ASN A 182 15.08 -1.64 -8.33
N GLN A 183 15.91 -1.85 -7.30
CA GLN A 183 16.40 -0.79 -6.44
C GLN A 183 17.86 -1.02 -6.04
N SER A 184 18.70 0.02 -6.17
CA SER A 184 20.04 0.01 -5.58
C SER A 184 19.99 0.42 -4.11
N PHE A 185 20.64 -0.35 -3.24
CA PHE A 185 20.78 -0.05 -1.82
C PHE A 185 22.14 0.52 -1.45
N LYS A 186 23.07 0.53 -2.41
CA LYS A 186 24.37 1.21 -2.25
C LYS A 186 24.13 2.70 -2.11
N LYS A 187 24.95 3.36 -1.30
CA LYS A 187 24.96 4.83 -1.23
C LYS A 187 25.20 5.37 -2.64
N THR A 188 24.28 6.20 -3.14
CA THR A 188 24.50 6.91 -4.40
C THR A 188 25.49 8.03 -4.11
N GLY A 189 26.70 7.91 -4.66
CA GLY A 189 27.72 8.94 -4.61
C GLY A 189 28.52 8.91 -5.91
N ASN A 190 28.66 10.09 -6.52
CA ASN A 190 29.65 10.34 -7.56
C ASN A 190 31.01 9.78 -7.14
N GLU A 191 31.70 9.17 -8.10
CA GLU A 191 33.12 8.80 -8.05
C GLU A 191 34.00 9.92 -7.48
#